data_AF-A0A848IIP5-F1
#
_entry.id   AF-A0A848IIP5-F1
#
_cell.length_a   1.000
_cell.length_b   1.000
_cell.length_c   1.000
_cell.angle_alpha   90.00
_cell.angle_beta   90.00
_cell.angle_gamma   90.00
#
_symmetry.space_group_name_H-M   'P 1'
#
loop_
_entity.id
_entity.type
_entity.pdbx_description
1 polymer ?
#
loop_
_entity_poly.entity_id
_entity_poly.type
_entity_poly.pdbx_seq_one_letter_code
_entity_poly.pdbx_strand_id
1 'polypeptide(L)' 'MTSKSLSPVSAVTVSIRKGKARHGETNTYQLNGSTLRDILVDGRWVTVVVSPEGKAAQSN' A
#
# COMPACT_ATOMS: atom_id res chain seq x y z
N MET A 1 30.04 12.24 1.97
CA MET A 1 28.58 11.98 2.13
C MET A 1 27.91 12.29 0.80
N THR A 2 27.60 11.29 -0.02
CA THR A 2 26.91 11.51 -1.30
C THR A 2 25.41 11.50 -1.07
N SER A 3 24.80 12.69 -1.14
CA SER A 3 23.35 12.84 -1.11
C SER A 3 22.75 12.20 -2.36
N LYS A 4 21.78 11.29 -2.17
CA LYS A 4 21.10 10.59 -3.26
C LYS A 4 20.09 11.57 -3.88
N SER A 5 20.44 12.13 -5.04
CA SER A 5 19.51 12.96 -5.82
C SER A 5 18.34 12.09 -6.28
N LEU A 6 17.13 12.42 -5.84
CA LEU A 6 15.90 11.77 -6.29
C LEU A 6 15.46 12.48 -7.57
N SER A 7 15.59 11.79 -8.71
CA SER A 7 15.07 12.30 -9.98
C SER A 7 13.52 12.22 -9.98
N PRO A 8 12.82 13.25 -10.48
CA PRO A 8 11.36 13.24 -10.54
C PRO A 8 10.87 12.13 -11.48
N VAL A 9 9.88 11.36 -11.02
CA VAL A 9 9.21 10.34 -11.84
C VAL A 9 8.42 11.06 -12.93
N SER A 10 8.79 10.86 -14.19
CA SER A 10 8.23 11.60 -15.33
C SER A 10 6.96 10.97 -15.91
N ALA A 11 6.72 9.68 -15.66
CA ALA A 11 5.53 8.97 -16.14
C ALA A 11 5.21 7.75 -15.26
N VAL A 12 3.92 7.44 -15.13
CA VAL A 12 3.40 6.27 -14.41
C VAL A 12 2.49 5.47 -15.33
N THR A 13 2.81 4.20 -15.56
CA THR A 13 1.93 3.28 -16.30
C THR A 13 1.05 2.52 -15.30
N VAL A 14 -0.27 2.67 -15.41
CA VAL A 14 -1.24 1.97 -14.55
C VAL A 14 -1.92 0.87 -15.36
N SER A 15 -1.83 -0.37 -14.88
CA SER A 15 -2.60 -1.51 -15.41
C SER A 15 -3.78 -1.81 -14.49
N ILE A 16 -5.00 -1.56 -14.95
CA ILE A 16 -6.23 -1.90 -14.20
C ILE A 16 -6.64 -3.32 -14.59
N ARG A 17 -6.63 -4.24 -13.63
CA ARG A 17 -7.15 -5.61 -13.79
C ARG A 17 -8.44 -5.74 -12.99
N LYS A 18 -9.38 -6.57 -13.44
CA LYS A 18 -10.53 -6.96 -12.61
C LYS A 18 -9.99 -7.68 -11.38
N GLY A 19 -9.96 -6.97 -10.25
CA GLY A 19 -9.65 -7.56 -8.96
C GLY A 19 -10.79 -8.47 -8.51
N LYS A 20 -10.48 -9.42 -7.64
CA LYS A 20 -11.52 -10.17 -6.92
C LYS A 20 -12.35 -9.16 -6.12
N ALA A 21 -13.68 -9.27 -6.19
CA ALA A 21 -14.54 -8.44 -5.35
C ALA A 21 -14.12 -8.64 -3.88
N ARG A 22 -14.00 -7.54 -3.14
CA ARG A 22 -13.73 -7.61 -1.71
C ARG A 22 -14.98 -8.17 -1.04
N HIS A 23 -14.80 -9.19 -0.22
CA HIS A 23 -15.88 -9.81 0.55
C HIS A 23 -15.59 -9.63 2.04
N GLY A 24 -16.63 -9.30 2.81
CA GLY A 24 -16.51 -9.02 4.25
C GLY A 24 -15.90 -7.65 4.54
N GLU A 25 -15.35 -7.51 5.74
CA GLU A 25 -14.83 -6.22 6.26
C GLU A 25 -13.31 -6.08 6.15
N THR A 26 -12.60 -7.14 5.75
CA THR A 26 -11.13 -7.13 5.66
C THR A 26 -10.65 -7.99 4.49
N ASN A 27 -9.66 -7.51 3.75
CA ASN A 27 -9.01 -8.25 2.67
C ASN A 27 -7.50 -8.01 2.67
N THR A 28 -6.68 -9.07 2.73
CA THR A 28 -5.20 -8.96 2.73
C THR A 28 -4.62 -9.53 1.44
N TYR A 29 -3.67 -8.84 0.82
CA TYR A 29 -3.07 -9.23 -0.46
C TYR A 29 -1.64 -8.70 -0.64
N GLN A 30 -0.92 -9.27 -1.60
CA GLN A 30 0.40 -8.81 -2.02
C GLN A 30 0.29 -7.90 -3.24
N LEU A 31 0.90 -6.72 -3.19
CA LEU A 31 1.01 -5.81 -4.33
C LEU A 31 2.43 -5.29 -4.43
N ASN A 32 3.10 -5.56 -5.55
CA ASN A 32 4.48 -5.12 -5.82
C ASN A 32 5.46 -5.43 -4.67
N GLY A 33 5.32 -6.61 -4.05
CA GLY A 33 6.16 -7.06 -2.93
C GLY A 33 5.79 -6.45 -1.57
N SER A 34 4.75 -5.62 -1.49
CA SER A 34 4.22 -5.10 -0.24
C SER A 34 2.97 -5.87 0.17
N THR A 35 2.90 -6.23 1.46
CA THR A 35 1.69 -6.77 2.06
C THR A 35 0.74 -5.63 2.39
N LEU A 36 -0.45 -5.64 1.78
CA LEU A 36 -1.49 -4.64 2.01
C LEU A 36 -2.71 -5.30 2.65
N ARG A 37 -3.40 -4.54 3.49
CA ARG A 37 -4.69 -4.92 4.07
C ARG A 37 -5.70 -3.82 3.82
N ASP A 38 -6.79 -4.16 3.15
CA ASP A 38 -7.96 -3.30 3.02
C ASP A 38 -8.91 -3.60 4.18
N ILE A 39 -9.40 -2.54 4.84
CA ILE A 39 -10.45 -2.61 5.87
C ILE A 39 -11.63 -1.75 5.44
N LEU A 40 -12.85 -2.21 5.72
CA LEU A 40 -14.07 -1.44 5.48
C LEU A 40 -14.39 -0.62 6.74
N VAL A 41 -14.32 0.70 6.64
CA VAL A 41 -14.63 1.64 7.72
C VAL A 41 -15.71 2.59 7.21
N ASP A 42 -16.86 2.64 7.89
CA ASP A 42 -18.01 3.47 7.51
C ASP A 42 -18.44 3.29 6.04
N GLY A 43 -18.41 2.05 5.54
CA GLY A 43 -18.74 1.73 4.14
C GLY A 43 -17.69 2.14 3.12
N ARG A 44 -16.51 2.59 3.54
CA ARG A 44 -15.38 2.99 2.68
C ARG A 44 -14.19 2.06 2.89
N TRP A 45 -13.53 1.68 1.80
CA TRP A 45 -12.33 0.86 1.85
C TRP A 45 -11.09 1.73 2.15
N VAL A 46 -10.36 1.35 3.19
CA VAL A 46 -9.08 1.96 3.59
C VAL A 46 -7.97 0.92 3.43
N THR A 47 -6.92 1.23 2.67
CA THR A 47 -5.75 0.37 2.49
C THR A 47 -4.66 0.74 3.50
N VAL A 48 -4.21 -0.23 4.29
CA VAL A 48 -3.07 -0.10 5.20
C VAL A 48 -1.91 -0.99 4.74
N VAL A 49 -0.68 -0.48 4.86
CA VAL A 49 0.52 -1.30 4.66
C VAL A 49 0.73 -2.15 5.91
N VAL A 50 0.86 -3.46 5.72
CA VAL A 50 1.19 -4.38 6.81
C VAL A 50 2.71 -4.45 6.89
N SER A 51 3.30 -3.67 7.80
CA SER A 51 4.69 -3.87 8.20
C SER A 51 4.78 -5.06 9.15
N PRO A 52 5.75 -5.98 8.99
CA PRO A 52 6.07 -6.93 10.04
C PRO A 52 6.33 -6.14 11.33
N GLU A 53 5.78 -6.62 12.44
CA GLU A 53 5.83 -5.92 13.72
C GLU A 53 7.26 -5.44 14.07
N GLY A 54 7.37 -4.15 14.39
CA GLY A 54 8.58 -3.59 15.01
C GLY A 54 9.45 -2.67 14.16
N LYS A 55 8.87 -1.68 13.47
CA LYS A 55 9.29 -0.27 13.63
C LYS A 55 8.08 0.62 13.38
N ALA A 56 7.53 1.17 14.47
CA ALA A 56 6.75 2.38 14.37
C ALA A 56 7.51 3.35 13.45
N ALA A 57 6.82 3.93 12.47
CA ALA A 57 7.35 5.06 11.71
C ALA A 57 7.78 6.11 12.74
N GLN A 58 9.08 6.15 13.02
CA GLN A 58 9.66 7.08 13.96
C GLN A 58 9.71 8.41 13.22
N SER A 59 8.66 9.21 13.41
CA SER A 59 8.74 10.65 13.20
C SER A 59 9.64 11.22 14.29
N ASN A 60 10.92 11.39 13.97
CA ASN A 60 11.74 12.54 14.37
C ASN A 60 13.02 12.59 13.54
#